data_AF-R5BPJ5-F1
#
_entry.id   AF-R5BPJ5-F1
#
_cell.length_a   1.000
_cell.length_b   1.000
_cell.length_c   1.000
_cell.angle_alpha   90.00
_cell.angle_beta   90.00
_cell.angle_gamma   90.00
#
_symmetry.space_group_name_H-M   'P 1'
#
loop_
_entity.id
_entity.type
_entity.pdbx_description
1 polymer ?
#
loop_
_entity_poly.entity_id
_entity_poly.type
_entity_poly.pdbx_seq_one_letter_code
_entity_poly.pdbx_strand_id
1 'polypeptide(L)'
;MQSVKFGVFIDTLKSKFIYIILLAIIFSLGLVIEKTFFTDYVIQSTRFHTEKTIKIEYNQPLMFNNSLDYGTFLKSYSEIDLFLKQSENRFDYKKINSDWDKLTEIQKVEWLQKHIHVVDIHSGVIQFIFTLSADDAKDYEYIKLYGTKYLDEYISFAESRINQITPQSQFKEVSTYTLEPKLLANDKNIIIIKYGIIGAVLGTIIGVVIVFLISIRNEKNG
;
A
#
# COMPACT_ATOMS: atom_id res chain seq x y z
N MET A 1 13.22 32.88 -35.80
CA MET A 1 13.84 32.54 -34.49
C MET A 1 15.14 33.32 -34.41
N GLN A 2 15.21 34.40 -33.63
CA GLN A 2 16.50 35.07 -33.38
C GLN A 2 17.33 34.11 -32.53
N SER A 3 18.46 33.63 -33.06
CA SER A 3 19.40 32.82 -32.29
C SER A 3 20.08 33.73 -31.29
N VAL A 4 19.87 33.50 -30.00
CA VAL A 4 20.62 34.19 -28.95
C VAL A 4 22.09 33.95 -29.19
N LYS A 5 22.91 35.01 -29.24
CA LYS A 5 24.35 34.84 -29.36
C LYS A 5 24.82 34.11 -28.11
N PHE A 6 25.41 32.93 -28.31
CA PHE A 6 25.81 32.05 -27.23
C PHE A 6 26.65 32.77 -26.16
N GLY A 7 27.51 33.72 -26.56
CA GLY A 7 28.27 34.57 -25.63
C GLY A 7 27.42 35.42 -24.69
N VAL A 8 26.35 36.06 -25.20
CA VAL A 8 25.46 36.93 -24.39
C VAL A 8 24.69 36.12 -23.35
N PHE A 9 24.28 34.91 -23.72
CA PHE A 9 23.66 33.99 -22.77
C PHE A 9 24.62 33.58 -21.66
N ILE A 10 25.87 33.23 -21.99
CA ILE A 10 26.88 32.82 -21.01
C ILE A 10 27.22 33.98 -20.05
N ASP A 11 27.32 35.20 -20.54
CA ASP A 11 27.60 36.38 -19.70
C ASP A 11 26.42 36.69 -18.77
N THR A 12 25.19 36.59 -19.29
CA THR A 12 23.96 36.76 -18.49
C THR A 12 23.84 35.66 -17.44
N LEU A 13 24.18 34.42 -17.78
CA LEU A 13 24.16 33.28 -16.87
C LEU A 13 25.17 33.44 -15.74
N LYS A 14 26.40 33.88 -16.02
CA LYS A 14 27.40 34.19 -14.99
C LYS A 14 26.94 35.32 -14.07
N SER A 15 26.37 36.40 -14.63
CA SER A 15 25.89 37.55 -13.86
C SER A 15 24.70 37.20 -12.95
N LYS A 16 23.82 36.30 -13.41
CA LYS A 16 22.56 35.95 -12.72
C LYS A 16 22.58 34.59 -12.03
N PHE A 17 23.73 33.95 -11.94
CA PHE A 17 23.89 32.62 -11.33
C PHE A 17 23.34 32.55 -9.90
N ILE A 18 23.49 33.62 -9.11
CA ILE A 18 22.97 33.70 -7.74
C ILE A 18 21.44 33.53 -7.67
N TYR A 19 20.70 33.99 -8.69
CA TYR A 19 19.25 33.85 -8.73
C TYR A 19 18.83 32.40 -9.02
N ILE A 20 19.63 31.65 -9.78
CA ILE A 20 19.41 30.23 -10.03
C ILE A 20 19.59 29.44 -8.73
N ILE A 21 20.64 29.75 -7.96
CA ILE A 21 20.87 29.14 -6.65
C ILE A 21 19.72 29.46 -5.69
N LEU A 22 19.28 30.72 -5.62
CA LEU A 22 18.17 31.11 -4.76
C LEU A 22 16.88 30.36 -5.12
N LEU A 23 16.56 30.22 -6.40
CA LEU A 23 15.40 29.45 -6.85
C LEU A 23 15.53 27.95 -6.51
N ALA A 24 16.73 27.37 -6.67
CA ALA A 24 16.98 25.99 -6.24
C ALA A 24 16.71 25.80 -4.73
N ILE A 25 17.17 26.72 -3.89
CA ILE A 25 16.94 26.68 -2.44
C ILE A 25 15.46 26.84 -2.11
N ILE A 26 14.77 27.81 -2.72
CA ILE A 26 13.34 28.08 -2.47
C ILE A 26 12.48 26.86 -2.83
N PHE A 27 12.70 26.27 -4.01
CA PHE A 27 11.95 25.09 -4.44
C PHE A 27 12.31 23.84 -3.63
N SER A 28 13.57 23.68 -3.22
CA SER A 28 14.01 22.61 -2.31
C SER A 28 13.27 22.71 -0.97
N LEU A 29 13.29 23.88 -0.33
CA LEU A 29 12.59 24.12 0.93
C LEU A 29 11.07 23.97 0.77
N GLY A 30 10.50 24.49 -0.31
CA GLY A 30 9.06 24.39 -0.59
C GLY A 30 8.56 22.95 -0.66
N LEU A 31 9.26 22.07 -1.40
CA LEU A 31 8.90 20.65 -1.48
C LEU A 31 9.17 19.90 -0.18
N VAL A 32 10.23 20.23 0.56
CA VAL A 32 10.48 19.63 1.88
C VAL A 32 9.38 19.99 2.86
N ILE A 33 8.96 21.26 2.90
CA ILE A 33 7.88 21.73 3.78
C ILE A 33 6.55 21.09 3.37
N GLU A 34 6.21 21.09 2.08
CA GLU A 34 5.00 20.45 1.56
C GLU A 34 4.95 18.98 1.97
N LYS A 35 6.03 18.23 1.72
CA LYS A 35 6.07 16.82 2.07
C LYS A 35 6.08 16.56 3.58
N THR A 36 6.71 17.42 4.37
CA THR A 36 6.81 17.24 5.83
C THR A 36 5.50 17.55 6.56
N PHE A 37 4.76 18.57 6.11
CA PHE A 37 3.58 19.06 6.81
C PHE A 37 2.25 18.63 6.18
N PHE A 38 2.22 18.32 4.88
CA PHE A 38 0.99 18.03 4.16
C PHE A 38 0.89 16.58 3.65
N THR A 39 1.89 15.75 3.91
CA THR A 39 1.80 14.30 3.65
C THR A 39 1.76 13.53 4.97
N ASP A 40 0.67 12.81 5.19
CA ASP A 40 0.64 11.72 6.16
C ASP A 40 1.57 10.62 5.66
N TYR A 41 2.80 10.60 6.16
CA TYR A 41 3.71 9.50 5.87
C TYR A 41 3.15 8.24 6.54
N VAL A 42 2.57 7.34 5.74
CA VAL A 42 2.42 5.94 6.14
C VAL A 42 3.84 5.41 6.31
N ILE A 43 4.27 5.23 7.56
CA ILE A 43 5.61 4.71 7.85
C ILE A 43 5.68 3.33 7.23
N GLN A 44 6.59 3.15 6.27
CA GLN A 44 6.68 1.90 5.54
C GLN A 44 7.04 0.78 6.52
N SER A 45 6.30 -0.30 6.46
CA SER A 45 6.57 -1.50 7.24
C SER A 45 6.83 -2.66 6.29
N THR A 46 7.65 -3.62 6.75
CA THR A 46 7.86 -4.87 6.02
C THR A 46 6.54 -5.62 5.85
N ARG A 47 6.59 -6.71 5.07
CA ARG A 47 5.47 -7.63 4.93
C ARG A 47 4.92 -8.05 6.29
N PHE A 48 3.60 -8.06 6.42
CA PHE A 48 2.89 -8.81 7.43
C PHE A 48 2.38 -10.10 6.80
N HIS A 49 2.52 -11.22 7.49
CA HIS A 49 1.99 -12.50 7.02
C HIS A 49 1.52 -13.30 8.22
N THR A 50 0.28 -13.77 8.19
CA THR A 50 -0.20 -14.73 9.16
C THR A 50 -0.92 -15.84 8.43
N GLU A 51 -0.75 -17.05 8.93
CA GLU A 51 -1.41 -18.24 8.40
C GLU A 51 -1.83 -19.19 9.51
N LYS A 52 -2.94 -19.88 9.25
CA LYS A 52 -3.46 -20.93 10.12
C LYS A 52 -3.94 -22.09 9.29
N THR A 53 -3.57 -23.28 9.70
CA THR A 53 -4.04 -24.52 9.09
C THR A 53 -5.11 -25.11 9.98
N ILE A 54 -6.30 -25.30 9.42
CA ILE A 54 -7.46 -25.86 10.10
C ILE A 54 -7.78 -27.22 9.48
N LYS A 55 -7.95 -28.23 10.33
CA LYS A 55 -8.46 -29.53 9.93
C LYS A 55 -9.95 -29.61 10.26
N ILE A 56 -10.73 -29.99 9.27
CA ILE A 56 -12.14 -30.29 9.37
C ILE A 56 -12.27 -31.78 9.66
N GLU A 57 -12.81 -32.10 10.83
CA GLU A 57 -13.15 -33.45 11.24
C GLU A 57 -14.64 -33.67 11.01
N TYR A 58 -14.97 -34.65 10.17
CA TYR A 58 -16.34 -34.95 9.79
C TYR A 58 -16.89 -36.05 10.69
N ASN A 59 -18.05 -35.81 11.29
CA ASN A 59 -18.72 -36.79 12.16
C ASN A 59 -19.31 -37.99 11.38
N GLN A 60 -19.38 -37.91 10.05
CA GLN A 60 -19.77 -39.00 9.17
C GLN A 60 -18.74 -39.15 8.05
N PRO A 61 -18.44 -40.39 7.59
CA PRO A 61 -17.60 -40.58 6.42
C PRO A 61 -18.21 -39.83 5.25
N LEU A 62 -17.47 -38.86 4.70
CA LEU A 62 -17.91 -38.07 3.56
C LEU A 62 -18.31 -39.01 2.41
N MET A 63 -19.60 -39.11 2.12
CA MET A 63 -20.10 -39.86 0.96
C MET A 63 -19.81 -39.15 -0.37
N PHE A 64 -19.19 -37.97 -0.32
CA PHE A 64 -18.87 -37.16 -1.49
C PHE A 64 -17.43 -37.42 -1.94
N ASN A 65 -17.31 -38.21 -3.00
CA ASN A 65 -16.06 -38.48 -3.74
C ASN A 65 -15.56 -37.25 -4.53
N ASN A 66 -16.20 -36.08 -4.38
CA ASN A 66 -15.75 -34.79 -4.86
C ASN A 66 -15.59 -33.88 -3.64
N SER A 67 -14.36 -33.67 -3.19
CA SER A 67 -14.06 -32.66 -2.17
C SER A 67 -14.55 -31.31 -2.67
N LEU A 68 -15.47 -30.68 -1.93
CA LEU A 68 -15.88 -29.31 -2.19
C LEU A 68 -14.63 -28.42 -2.22
N ASP A 69 -14.42 -27.67 -3.29
CA ASP A 69 -13.32 -26.71 -3.37
C ASP A 69 -13.64 -25.50 -2.46
N TYR A 70 -13.26 -25.65 -1.18
CA TYR A 70 -13.47 -24.63 -0.17
C TYR A 70 -12.73 -23.33 -0.52
N GLY A 71 -11.57 -23.44 -1.18
CA GLY A 71 -10.78 -22.30 -1.60
C GLY A 71 -11.54 -21.43 -2.60
N THR A 72 -12.08 -22.04 -3.65
CA THR A 72 -12.90 -21.33 -4.65
C THR A 72 -14.19 -20.78 -4.05
N PHE A 73 -14.87 -21.55 -3.19
CA PHE A 73 -16.10 -21.10 -2.54
C PHE A 73 -15.87 -19.88 -1.64
N LEU A 74 -14.95 -19.97 -0.69
CA LEU A 74 -14.71 -18.93 0.33
C LEU A 74 -14.06 -17.66 -0.24
N LYS A 75 -13.38 -17.77 -1.39
CA LYS A 75 -12.83 -16.63 -2.12
C LYS A 75 -13.80 -16.04 -3.13
N SER A 76 -14.98 -16.60 -3.33
CA SER A 76 -15.96 -16.04 -4.27
C SER A 76 -16.33 -14.59 -3.88
N TYR A 77 -16.71 -13.78 -4.88
CA TYR A 77 -17.09 -12.38 -4.65
C TYR A 77 -18.19 -12.23 -3.60
N SER A 78 -19.19 -13.11 -3.63
CA SER A 78 -20.30 -13.09 -2.68
C SER A 78 -19.86 -13.38 -1.25
N GLU A 79 -18.97 -14.35 -1.05
CA GLU A 79 -18.51 -14.71 0.29
C GLU A 79 -17.58 -13.64 0.88
N ILE A 80 -16.71 -13.04 0.06
CA ILE A 80 -15.85 -11.93 0.49
C ILE A 80 -16.65 -10.65 0.77
N ASP A 81 -17.66 -10.32 -0.05
CA ASP A 81 -18.56 -9.19 0.20
C ASP A 81 -19.38 -9.40 1.50
N LEU A 82 -19.87 -10.62 1.73
CA LEU A 82 -20.56 -10.96 2.98
C LEU A 82 -19.64 -10.85 4.19
N PHE A 83 -18.41 -11.34 4.09
CA PHE A 83 -17.43 -11.18 5.16
C PHE A 83 -17.18 -9.70 5.45
N LEU A 84 -16.90 -8.90 4.41
CA LEU A 84 -16.65 -7.46 4.54
C LEU A 84 -17.79 -6.76 5.31
N LYS A 85 -19.04 -6.99 4.90
CA LYS A 85 -20.22 -6.40 5.57
C LYS A 85 -20.34 -6.79 7.05
N GLN A 86 -19.89 -7.99 7.42
CA GLN A 86 -19.94 -8.46 8.81
C GLN A 86 -18.79 -7.92 9.65
N SER A 87 -17.61 -7.73 9.05
CA SER A 87 -16.39 -7.31 9.73
C SER A 87 -16.19 -5.80 9.78
N GLU A 88 -16.92 -5.02 8.97
CA GLU A 88 -16.81 -3.55 8.88
C GLU A 88 -16.92 -2.83 10.23
N ASN A 89 -17.71 -3.36 11.17
CA ASN A 89 -17.86 -2.77 12.51
C ASN A 89 -16.83 -3.27 13.52
N ARG A 90 -16.03 -4.28 13.17
CA ARG A 90 -15.03 -4.91 14.05
C ARG A 90 -13.61 -4.45 13.73
N PHE A 91 -13.35 -4.05 12.48
CA PHE A 91 -12.04 -3.61 12.02
C PHE A 91 -12.10 -2.24 11.35
N ASP A 92 -11.08 -1.43 11.61
CA ASP A 92 -10.87 -0.17 10.90
C ASP A 92 -10.14 -0.47 9.58
N TYR A 93 -10.93 -0.63 8.52
CA TYR A 93 -10.41 -0.91 7.19
C TYR A 93 -9.50 0.19 6.63
N LYS A 94 -9.63 1.44 7.10
CA LYS A 94 -8.72 2.53 6.70
C LYS A 94 -7.32 2.35 7.30
N LYS A 95 -7.23 1.63 8.42
CA LYS A 95 -5.96 1.26 9.05
C LYS A 95 -5.35 0.02 8.41
N ILE A 96 -6.19 -0.87 7.87
CA ILE A 96 -5.74 -2.02 7.10
C ILE A 96 -5.23 -1.61 5.70
N ASN A 97 -5.96 -0.69 5.05
CA ASN A 97 -5.60 -0.07 3.79
C ASN A 97 -5.91 1.43 3.84
N SER A 98 -4.89 2.28 3.81
CA SER A 98 -5.07 3.74 3.90
C SER A 98 -5.85 4.36 2.74
N ASP A 99 -5.96 3.67 1.61
CA ASP A 99 -6.75 4.10 0.46
C ASP A 99 -8.19 3.53 0.47
N TRP A 100 -8.64 2.90 1.55
CA TRP A 100 -9.92 2.20 1.61
C TRP A 100 -11.14 3.02 1.15
N ASP A 101 -11.21 4.29 1.55
CA ASP A 101 -12.31 5.18 1.19
C ASP A 101 -12.31 5.59 -0.29
N LYS A 102 -11.19 5.43 -0.99
CA LYS A 102 -11.05 5.74 -2.42
C LYS A 102 -11.47 4.57 -3.31
N LEU A 103 -11.62 3.38 -2.74
CA LEU A 103 -12.00 2.16 -3.48
C LEU A 103 -13.52 2.08 -3.64
N THR A 104 -13.96 1.65 -4.83
CA THR A 104 -15.35 1.21 -5.04
C THR A 104 -15.63 -0.09 -4.27
N GLU A 105 -16.91 -0.45 -4.10
CA GLU A 105 -17.29 -1.70 -3.41
C GLU A 105 -16.64 -2.94 -4.06
N ILE A 106 -16.66 -3.01 -5.40
CA ILE A 106 -16.01 -4.10 -6.14
C ILE A 106 -14.51 -4.12 -5.89
N GLN A 107 -13.85 -2.97 -5.91
CA GLN A 107 -12.40 -2.87 -5.65
C GLN A 107 -12.05 -3.28 -4.21
N LYS A 108 -12.91 -3.02 -3.24
CA LYS A 108 -12.74 -3.50 -1.85
C LYS A 108 -12.76 -5.02 -1.79
N VAL A 109 -13.71 -5.65 -2.48
CA VAL A 109 -13.82 -7.11 -2.57
C VAL A 109 -12.60 -7.72 -3.27
N GLU A 110 -12.20 -7.16 -4.42
CA GLU A 110 -11.00 -7.59 -5.15
C GLU A 110 -9.72 -7.44 -4.30
N TRP A 111 -9.63 -6.34 -3.55
CA TRP A 111 -8.51 -6.11 -2.64
C TRP A 111 -8.47 -7.20 -1.57
N LEU A 112 -9.61 -7.57 -0.98
CA LEU A 112 -9.67 -8.66 -0.01
C LEU A 112 -9.31 -10.02 -0.61
N GLN A 113 -9.80 -10.35 -1.80
CA GLN A 113 -9.45 -11.59 -2.51
C GLN A 113 -7.95 -11.71 -2.81
N LYS A 114 -7.27 -10.57 -2.97
CA LYS A 114 -5.83 -10.51 -3.21
C LYS A 114 -5.01 -10.76 -1.93
N HIS A 115 -5.52 -10.39 -0.75
CA HIS A 115 -4.77 -10.45 0.51
C HIS A 115 -5.19 -11.60 1.43
N ILE A 116 -6.39 -12.14 1.22
CA ILE A 116 -6.88 -13.35 1.88
C ILE A 116 -6.72 -14.52 0.91
N HIS A 117 -5.99 -15.54 1.34
CA HIS A 117 -5.85 -16.78 0.59
C HIS A 117 -6.40 -17.95 1.39
N VAL A 118 -7.08 -18.84 0.67
CA VAL A 118 -7.60 -20.10 1.19
C VAL A 118 -7.05 -21.18 0.28
N VAL A 119 -6.24 -22.07 0.84
CA VAL A 119 -5.59 -23.16 0.12
C VAL A 119 -6.15 -24.48 0.66
N ASP A 120 -6.81 -25.24 -0.20
CA ASP A 120 -7.23 -26.59 0.13
C ASP A 120 -6.04 -27.55 -0.01
N ILE A 121 -5.56 -28.07 1.12
CA ILE A 121 -4.47 -29.05 1.18
C ILE A 121 -5.01 -30.48 0.99
N HIS A 122 -6.32 -30.62 0.79
CA HIS A 122 -7.11 -31.85 0.68
C HIS A 122 -7.27 -32.58 2.01
N SER A 123 -8.11 -33.61 2.01
CA SER A 123 -8.42 -34.43 3.20
C SER A 123 -8.98 -33.61 4.36
N GLY A 124 -9.74 -32.55 4.05
CA GLY A 124 -10.32 -31.65 5.04
C GLY A 124 -9.30 -30.75 5.72
N VAL A 125 -8.09 -30.59 5.17
CA VAL A 125 -7.09 -29.66 5.70
C VAL A 125 -7.10 -28.40 4.83
N ILE A 126 -7.38 -27.26 5.45
CA ILE A 126 -7.44 -25.96 4.77
C ILE A 126 -6.45 -25.02 5.43
N GLN A 127 -5.65 -24.33 4.62
CA GLN A 127 -4.78 -23.25 5.10
C GLN A 127 -5.38 -21.91 4.74
N PHE A 128 -5.59 -21.09 5.77
CA PHE A 128 -6.03 -19.72 5.67
C PHE A 128 -4.84 -18.79 5.86
N ILE A 129 -4.71 -17.80 4.99
CA ILE A 129 -3.57 -16.89 4.96
C ILE A 129 -4.11 -15.47 4.83
N PHE A 130 -3.59 -14.56 5.63
CA PHE A 130 -3.74 -13.13 5.44
C PHE A 130 -2.35 -12.49 5.33
N THR A 131 -2.11 -11.80 4.22
CA THR A 131 -0.81 -11.21 3.93
C THR A 131 -0.98 -9.77 3.47
N LEU A 132 -0.07 -8.91 3.89
CA LEU A 132 0.04 -7.52 3.42
C LEU A 132 1.49 -7.29 3.02
N SER A 133 1.72 -6.91 1.77
CA SER A 133 3.03 -6.63 1.22
C SER A 133 3.65 -5.35 1.81
N ALA A 134 4.94 -5.13 1.56
CA ALA A 134 5.62 -3.91 2.00
C ALA A 134 5.13 -2.64 1.26
N ASP A 135 4.52 -2.82 0.09
CA ASP A 135 4.01 -1.72 -0.75
C ASP A 135 2.56 -1.34 -0.41
N ASP A 136 1.85 -2.20 0.33
CA ASP A 136 0.50 -1.88 0.79
C ASP A 136 0.55 -0.76 1.83
N ALA A 137 -0.22 0.30 1.56
CA ALA A 137 -0.41 1.42 2.46
C ALA A 137 -1.23 0.98 3.67
N LYS A 138 -0.53 0.60 4.75
CA LYS A 138 -1.12 0.02 5.98
C LYS A 138 -0.56 0.68 7.23
N ASP A 139 -1.38 0.79 8.26
CA ASP A 139 -0.96 1.28 9.56
C ASP A 139 -0.20 0.18 10.32
N TYR A 140 1.08 0.42 10.58
CA TYR A 140 1.97 -0.54 11.23
C TYR A 140 1.44 -1.01 12.60
N GLU A 141 1.09 -0.07 13.48
CA GLU A 141 0.69 -0.39 14.85
C GLU A 141 -0.64 -1.15 14.85
N TYR A 142 -1.57 -0.74 13.98
CA TYR A 142 -2.84 -1.42 13.84
C TYR A 142 -2.66 -2.87 13.34
N ILE A 143 -1.89 -3.08 12.27
CA ILE A 143 -1.68 -4.42 11.72
C ILE A 143 -0.99 -5.35 12.72
N LYS A 144 -0.02 -4.84 13.48
CA LYS A 144 0.65 -5.61 14.53
C LYS A 144 -0.32 -6.07 15.64
N LEU A 145 -1.34 -5.27 15.95
CA LEU A 145 -2.30 -5.57 17.03
C LEU A 145 -3.52 -6.38 16.57
N TYR A 146 -3.94 -6.19 15.32
CA TYR A 146 -5.22 -6.71 14.80
C TYR A 146 -5.06 -7.64 13.61
N GLY A 147 -3.89 -7.76 12.98
CA GLY A 147 -3.68 -8.56 11.78
C GLY A 147 -3.97 -10.04 11.97
N THR A 148 -3.52 -10.64 13.08
CA THR A 148 -3.85 -12.04 13.41
C THR A 148 -5.32 -12.22 13.76
N LYS A 149 -5.91 -11.27 14.50
CA LYS A 149 -7.33 -11.27 14.84
C LYS A 149 -8.22 -11.17 13.59
N TYR A 150 -7.75 -10.45 12.57
CA TYR A 150 -8.43 -10.34 11.29
C TYR A 150 -8.53 -11.71 10.59
N LEU A 151 -7.42 -12.47 10.59
CA LEU A 151 -7.44 -13.84 10.07
C LEU A 151 -8.35 -14.75 10.91
N ASP A 152 -8.31 -14.65 12.25
CA ASP A 152 -9.18 -15.42 13.14
C ASP A 152 -10.67 -15.16 12.89
N GLU A 153 -11.02 -13.90 12.64
CA GLU A 153 -12.39 -13.52 12.30
C GLU A 153 -12.81 -14.12 10.94
N TYR A 154 -11.92 -14.07 9.94
CA TYR A 154 -12.19 -14.67 8.64
C TYR A 154 -12.33 -16.20 8.72
N ILE A 155 -11.53 -16.86 9.55
CA ILE A 155 -11.66 -18.30 9.82
C ILE A 155 -13.01 -18.58 10.48
N SER A 156 -13.38 -17.83 11.53
CA SER A 156 -14.67 -17.98 12.21
C SER A 156 -15.86 -17.79 11.24
N PHE A 157 -15.75 -16.82 10.33
CA PHE A 157 -16.69 -16.64 9.23
C PHE A 157 -16.73 -17.89 8.34
N ALA A 158 -15.58 -18.34 7.84
CA ALA A 158 -15.47 -19.49 6.95
C ALA A 158 -16.03 -20.77 7.58
N GLU A 159 -15.75 -21.04 8.86
CA GLU A 159 -16.29 -22.17 9.61
C GLU A 159 -17.82 -22.13 9.65
N SER A 160 -18.41 -20.95 9.90
CA SER A 160 -19.87 -20.75 9.86
C SER A 160 -20.45 -21.03 8.48
N ARG A 161 -19.77 -20.58 7.40
CA ARG A 161 -20.21 -20.84 6.02
C ARG A 161 -20.10 -22.31 5.65
N ILE A 162 -18.99 -22.97 5.99
CA ILE A 162 -18.77 -24.40 5.75
C ILE A 162 -19.81 -25.24 6.51
N ASN A 163 -20.11 -24.90 7.76
CA ASN A 163 -21.12 -25.60 8.56
C ASN A 163 -22.52 -25.57 7.94
N GLN A 164 -22.85 -24.56 7.13
CA GLN A 164 -24.13 -24.51 6.40
C GLN A 164 -24.17 -25.49 5.24
N ILE A 165 -23.02 -25.88 4.68
CA ILE A 165 -22.90 -26.79 3.54
C ILE A 165 -22.66 -28.23 4.01
N THR A 166 -21.79 -28.40 5.00
CA THR A 166 -21.44 -29.69 5.62
C THR A 166 -21.69 -29.61 7.13
N PRO A 167 -22.95 -29.81 7.56
CA PRO A 167 -23.32 -29.77 8.97
C PRO A 167 -22.56 -30.84 9.77
N GLN A 168 -22.31 -30.58 11.06
CA GLN A 168 -21.61 -31.50 11.98
C GLN A 168 -20.09 -31.62 11.72
N SER A 169 -19.48 -30.57 11.18
CA SER A 169 -18.02 -30.46 11.05
C SER A 169 -17.42 -29.90 12.34
N GLN A 170 -16.35 -30.52 12.85
CA GLN A 170 -15.52 -29.94 13.91
C GLN A 170 -14.27 -29.33 13.28
N PHE A 171 -13.93 -28.12 13.70
CA PHE A 171 -12.75 -27.40 13.21
C PHE A 171 -11.67 -27.45 14.26
N LYS A 172 -10.49 -27.89 13.86
CA LYS A 172 -9.33 -28.01 14.74
C LYS A 172 -8.15 -27.27 14.14
N GLU A 173 -7.62 -26.30 14.87
CA GLU A 173 -6.35 -25.67 14.50
C GLU A 173 -5.22 -26.72 14.59
N VAL A 174 -4.50 -26.88 13.48
CA VAL A 174 -3.35 -27.78 13.34
C VAL A 174 -2.06 -27.03 13.58
N SER A 175 -1.95 -25.83 13.00
CA SER A 175 -0.76 -25.00 13.10
C SER A 175 -1.09 -23.54 12.88
N THR A 176 -0.29 -22.67 13.48
CA THR A 176 -0.30 -21.22 13.24
C THR A 176 1.11 -20.72 13.00
N TYR A 177 1.25 -19.74 12.11
CA TYR A 177 2.50 -19.03 11.89
C TYR A 177 2.21 -17.57 11.61
N THR A 178 2.97 -16.68 12.26
CA THR A 178 2.85 -15.24 12.05
C THR A 178 4.25 -14.62 11.90
N LEU A 179 4.41 -13.87 10.82
CA LEU A 179 5.52 -12.97 10.57
C LEU A 179 5.04 -11.54 10.81
N GLU A 180 5.38 -11.02 11.98
CA GLU A 180 5.07 -9.65 12.38
C GLU A 180 5.74 -8.63 11.45
N PRO A 181 5.06 -7.50 11.15
CA PRO A 181 5.69 -6.45 10.39
C PRO A 181 6.78 -5.81 11.26
N LYS A 182 7.79 -5.26 10.61
CA LYS A 182 8.80 -4.40 11.23
C LYS A 182 8.73 -3.05 10.58
N LEU A 183 8.84 -1.99 11.36
CA LEU A 183 9.05 -0.67 10.81
C LEU A 183 10.34 -0.71 9.98
N LEU A 184 10.21 -0.44 8.69
CA LEU A 184 11.38 -0.05 7.94
C LEU A 184 11.71 1.34 8.49
N ALA A 185 12.89 1.46 9.07
CA ALA A 185 13.47 2.77 9.34
C ALA A 185 13.76 3.41 7.97
N ASN A 186 12.72 3.81 7.25
CA ASN A 186 12.82 4.83 6.24
C ASN A 186 13.08 6.08 7.05
N ASP A 187 14.36 6.32 7.30
CA ASP A 187 14.83 7.49 8.02
C ASP A 187 14.11 8.68 7.38
N LYS A 188 13.28 9.39 8.17
CA LYS A 188 12.55 10.56 7.68
C LYS A 188 13.51 11.50 6.94
N ASN A 189 14.77 11.51 7.36
CA ASN A 189 15.88 12.19 6.71
C ASN A 189 16.08 11.78 5.25
N ILE A 190 16.02 10.48 4.89
CA ILE A 190 16.18 10.01 3.51
C ILE A 190 15.04 10.56 2.62
N ILE A 191 13.81 10.55 3.12
CA ILE A 191 12.67 11.08 2.37
C ILE A 191 12.80 12.60 2.21
N ILE A 192 13.12 13.31 3.29
CA ILE A 192 13.36 14.76 3.29
C ILE A 192 14.48 15.12 2.29
N ILE A 193 15.60 14.40 2.31
CA ILE A 193 16.73 14.62 1.38
C ILE A 193 16.30 14.38 -0.06
N LYS A 194 15.57 13.29 -0.35
CA LYS A 194 15.09 12.96 -1.71
C LYS A 194 14.24 14.09 -2.29
N TYR A 195 13.26 14.58 -1.53
CA TYR A 195 12.39 15.67 -2.00
C TYR A 195 13.10 17.01 -2.03
N GLY A 196 14.06 17.26 -1.13
CA GLY A 196 14.95 18.41 -1.19
C GLY A 196 15.78 18.44 -2.49
N ILE A 197 16.32 17.31 -2.93
CA ILE A 197 17.06 17.19 -4.20
C ILE A 197 16.14 17.45 -5.40
N ILE A 198 14.94 16.84 -5.42
CA ILE A 198 13.96 17.05 -6.49
C ILE A 198 13.59 18.54 -6.61
N GLY A 199 13.35 19.21 -5.49
CA GLY A 199 13.02 20.63 -5.47
C GLY A 199 14.19 21.50 -5.95
N ALA A 200 15.42 21.18 -5.56
CA ALA A 200 16.60 21.90 -6.04
C ALA A 200 16.79 21.76 -7.56
N VAL A 201 16.60 20.57 -8.11
CA VAL A 201 16.68 20.33 -9.57
C VAL A 201 15.60 21.14 -10.31
N LEU A 202 14.35 21.10 -9.83
CA LEU A 202 13.25 21.87 -10.42
C LEU A 202 13.53 23.38 -10.38
N GLY A 203 13.96 23.91 -9.23
CA GLY A 203 14.31 25.33 -9.09
C GLY A 203 15.47 25.75 -9.99
N THR A 204 16.45 24.88 -10.20
CA THR A 204 17.57 25.13 -11.11
C THR A 204 17.10 25.22 -12.57
N ILE A 205 16.26 24.28 -13.02
CA ILE A 205 15.69 24.28 -14.38
C ILE A 205 14.90 25.57 -14.63
N ILE A 206 14.02 25.92 -13.70
CA ILE A 206 13.21 27.16 -13.79
C ILE A 206 14.13 28.40 -13.81
N GLY A 207 15.15 28.43 -12.96
CA GLY A 207 16.12 29.54 -12.91
C GLY A 207 16.86 29.72 -14.24
N VAL A 208 17.32 28.62 -14.86
CA VAL A 208 17.99 28.66 -16.18
C VAL A 208 17.03 29.19 -17.25
N VAL A 209 15.77 28.76 -17.25
CA VAL A 209 14.75 29.24 -18.20
C VAL A 209 14.51 30.75 -18.02
N ILE A 210 14.40 31.24 -16.78
CA ILE A 210 14.22 32.68 -16.50
C ILE A 210 15.42 33.48 -17.01
N VAL A 211 16.64 33.03 -16.73
CA VAL A 211 17.87 33.68 -17.19
C VAL A 211 17.95 33.71 -18.73
N PHE A 212 17.55 32.62 -19.39
CA PHE A 212 17.47 32.55 -20.83
C PHE A 212 16.49 33.58 -21.42
N LEU A 213 15.30 33.71 -20.83
CA LEU A 213 14.31 34.72 -21.24
C LEU A 213 14.82 36.15 -21.03
N ILE A 214 15.54 36.42 -19.94
CA ILE A 214 16.17 37.72 -19.68
C ILE A 214 17.25 38.01 -20.73
N SER A 215 18.05 37.00 -21.12
CA SER A 215 19.05 37.14 -22.18
C SER A 215 18.42 37.53 -23.51
N ILE A 216 17.31 36.89 -23.90
CA ILE A 216 16.56 37.25 -25.12
C ILE A 216 16.06 38.69 -25.04
N ARG A 217 15.53 39.11 -23.89
CA ARG A 217 15.03 40.48 -23.70
C ARG A 217 16.15 41.52 -23.81
N ASN A 218 17.31 41.23 -23.23
CA ASN A 218 18.45 42.15 -23.25
C ASN A 218 19.02 42.30 -24.66
N GLU A 219 19.04 41.24 -25.48
CA GLU A 219 19.44 41.33 -26.90
C GLU A 219 18.43 42.09 -27.77
N LYS A 220 17.14 42.11 -27.42
CA LYS A 220 16.12 42.86 -28.17
C LYS A 220 16.07 44.34 -27.84
N ASN A 221 16.54 44.72 -26.65
CA ASN A 221 16.47 46.09 -26.13
C ASN A 221 17.80 46.86 -26.20
N GLY A 222 18.87 46.21 -26.67
CA GLY A 222 20.17 46.84 -26.97
C GLY A 222 20.42 46.86 -28.46
#